data_AF-A0A920YMB6-F1
#
_entry.id   AF-A0A920YMB6-F1
#
_cell.length_a   1.000
_cell.length_b   1.000
_cell.length_c   1.000
_cell.angle_alpha   90.00
_cell.angle_beta   90.00
_cell.angle_gamma   90.00
#
_symmetry.space_group_name_H-M   'P 1'
#
loop_
_entity.id
_entity.type
_entity.pdbx_description
1 polymer ?
#
loop_
_entity_poly.entity_id
_entity_poly.type
_entity_poly.pdbx_seq_one_letter_code
_entity_poly.pdbx_strand_id
1 'polypeptide(L)'
;MSFLTYLVLALVVATLIYFWGDLELQLASLTYGAGLVAALSGGFVAGRQAGHTGWLHGLAGGAVFVVLSYYIAVFLWPVPAAAGIFGRRLLLGAALGLAGGAVGANL
;
A
#
# COMPACT_ATOMS: atom_id res chain seq x y z
N MET A 1 -18.13 -25.21 22.97
CA MET A 1 -17.39 -24.17 22.21
C MET A 1 -16.18 -24.81 21.58
N SER A 2 -15.93 -24.58 20.28
CA SER A 2 -14.87 -25.24 19.53
C SER A 2 -13.53 -24.51 19.66
N PHE A 3 -12.41 -25.19 19.41
CA PHE A 3 -11.08 -24.59 19.35
C PHE A 3 -11.02 -23.38 18.40
N LEU A 4 -11.72 -23.48 17.26
CA LEU A 4 -11.85 -22.41 16.27
C LEU A 4 -12.51 -21.15 16.85
N THR A 5 -13.55 -21.30 17.68
CA THR A 5 -14.16 -20.15 18.36
C THR A 5 -13.22 -19.47 19.34
N TYR A 6 -12.39 -20.22 20.09
CA TYR A 6 -11.40 -19.62 20.98
C TYR A 6 -10.28 -18.91 20.22
N LEU A 7 -9.84 -19.48 19.10
CA LEU A 7 -8.79 -18.90 18.26
C LEU A 7 -9.23 -17.57 17.63
N VAL A 8 -10.45 -17.51 17.11
CA VAL A 8 -11.03 -16.26 16.58
C VAL A 8 -11.20 -15.23 17.69
N LEU A 9 -11.71 -15.63 18.87
CA LEU A 9 -11.90 -14.71 19.99
C LEU A 9 -10.55 -14.15 20.50
N ALA A 10 -9.54 -15.01 20.61
CA ALA A 10 -8.19 -14.63 20.99
C ALA A 10 -7.56 -13.68 19.97
N LEU A 11 -7.74 -13.92 18.67
CA LEU A 11 -7.27 -13.02 17.61
C LEU A 11 -7.92 -11.63 17.73
N VAL A 12 -9.25 -11.58 17.92
CA VAL A 12 -9.99 -10.32 18.05
C VAL A 12 -9.56 -9.56 19.30
N VAL A 13 -9.47 -10.23 20.45
CA VAL A 13 -9.05 -9.61 21.72
C VAL A 13 -7.59 -9.16 21.64
N ALA A 14 -6.68 -9.96 21.08
CA ALA A 14 -5.29 -9.58 20.89
C ALA A 14 -5.15 -8.38 19.95
N THR A 15 -5.94 -8.34 18.87
CA THR A 15 -5.99 -7.19 17.95
C THR A 15 -6.48 -5.94 18.66
N LEU A 16 -7.56 -6.05 19.46
CA LEU A 16 -8.08 -4.93 20.25
C LEU A 16 -7.06 -4.41 21.26
N ILE A 17 -6.39 -5.30 22.00
CA ILE A 17 -5.35 -4.93 22.97
C ILE A 17 -4.16 -4.27 22.25
N TYR A 18 -3.74 -4.83 21.12
CA TYR A 18 -2.64 -4.31 20.32
C TYR A 18 -2.92 -2.87 19.86
N PHE A 19 -4.14 -2.57 19.41
CA PHE A 19 -4.52 -1.24 18.95
C PHE A 19 -4.87 -0.26 20.08
N TRP A 20 -5.17 -0.69 21.30
CA TRP A 20 -5.70 0.20 22.34
C TRP A 20 -4.67 1.17 22.93
N GLY A 21 -3.41 0.76 23.02
CA GLY A 21 -2.35 1.58 23.64
C GLY A 21 -1.65 2.53 22.68
N ASP A 22 -1.42 2.10 21.43
CA ASP A 22 -0.54 2.76 20.47
C ASP A 22 -1.23 3.01 19.11
N LEU A 23 -2.55 3.27 19.13
CA LEU A 23 -3.36 3.40 17.91
C LEU A 23 -2.76 4.38 16.90
N GLU A 24 -2.32 5.56 17.35
CA GLU A 24 -1.69 6.58 16.48
C GLU A 24 -0.39 6.10 15.85
N LEU A 25 0.47 5.41 16.61
CA LEU A 25 1.73 4.86 16.12
C LEU A 25 1.48 3.75 15.07
N GLN A 26 0.48 2.92 15.34
CA GLN A 26 0.12 1.80 14.49
C GLN A 26 -0.66 2.22 13.24
N LEU A 27 -1.47 3.28 13.33
CA LEU A 27 -2.16 3.86 12.18
C LEU A 27 -1.17 4.28 11.10
N ALA A 28 -0.09 4.97 11.47
CA ALA A 28 0.94 5.38 10.51
C ALA A 28 1.54 4.18 9.77
N SER A 29 1.82 3.09 10.49
CA SER A 29 2.38 1.86 9.93
C SER A 29 1.38 1.10 9.06
N LEU A 30 0.12 1.03 9.49
CA LEU A 30 -0.99 0.43 8.73
C LEU A 30 -1.26 1.17 7.44
N THR A 31 -1.37 2.51 7.49
CA THR A 31 -1.59 3.33 6.30
C THR A 31 -0.41 3.19 5.33
N TYR A 32 0.82 3.11 5.85
CA TYR A 32 1.98 2.83 5.03
C TYR A 32 1.88 1.46 4.34
N GLY A 33 1.61 0.40 5.10
CA GLY A 33 1.42 -0.96 4.57
C GLY A 33 0.29 -1.05 3.56
N ALA A 34 -0.87 -0.44 3.85
CA ALA A 34 -2.00 -0.36 2.94
C ALA A 34 -1.63 0.36 1.63
N GLY A 35 -0.82 1.42 1.71
CA GLY A 35 -0.29 2.11 0.54
C GLY A 35 0.60 1.21 -0.33
N LEU A 36 1.45 0.36 0.28
CA LEU A 36 2.25 -0.62 -0.45
C LEU A 36 1.37 -1.66 -1.16
N VAL A 37 0.36 -2.18 -0.46
CA VAL A 37 -0.61 -3.14 -1.03
C VAL A 37 -1.42 -2.50 -2.17
N ALA A 38 -1.81 -1.23 -2.03
CA ALA A 38 -2.51 -0.48 -3.06
C ALA A 38 -1.65 -0.28 -4.31
N ALA A 39 -0.37 0.10 -4.15
CA ALA A 39 0.56 0.24 -5.28
C ALA A 39 0.78 -1.09 -6.00
N LEU A 40 0.95 -2.19 -5.26
CA LEU A 40 1.11 -3.54 -5.81
C LEU A 40 -0.15 -4.02 -6.55
N SER A 41 -1.32 -3.91 -5.92
CA SER A 41 -2.59 -4.38 -6.50
C SER A 41 -3.05 -3.51 -7.67
N GLY A 42 -2.87 -2.19 -7.59
CA GLY A 42 -3.09 -1.28 -8.72
C GLY A 42 -2.16 -1.60 -9.89
N GLY A 43 -0.88 -1.88 -9.61
CA GLY A 43 0.07 -2.33 -10.61
C GLY A 43 -0.36 -3.64 -11.26
N PHE A 44 -0.82 -4.61 -10.47
CA PHE A 44 -1.35 -5.88 -10.95
C PHE A 44 -2.53 -5.72 -11.91
N VAL A 45 -3.53 -4.92 -11.53
CA VAL A 45 -4.69 -4.65 -12.38
C VAL A 45 -4.28 -3.95 -13.68
N ALA A 46 -3.39 -2.96 -13.61
CA ALA A 46 -2.85 -2.28 -14.79
C ALA A 46 -2.09 -3.25 -15.70
N GLY A 47 -1.31 -4.16 -15.12
CA GLY A 47 -0.56 -5.17 -15.86
C GLY A 47 -1.44 -6.16 -16.59
N ARG A 48 -2.49 -6.64 -15.92
CA ARG A 48 -3.55 -7.51 -16.48
C ARG A 48 -4.17 -6.93 -17.75
N GLN A 49 -4.37 -5.61 -17.78
CA GLN A 49 -4.99 -4.91 -18.92
C GLN A 49 -4.00 -4.64 -20.05
N ALA A 50 -2.73 -4.42 -19.73
CA ALA A 50 -1.70 -4.00 -20.69
C ALA A 50 -0.88 -5.14 -21.30
N GLY A 51 -1.13 -6.40 -20.90
CA GLY A 51 -0.53 -7.60 -21.48
C GLY A 51 1.00 -7.53 -21.51
N HIS A 52 1.62 -7.67 -22.68
CA HIS A 52 3.09 -7.67 -22.85
C HIS A 52 3.81 -6.42 -22.32
N THR A 53 3.11 -5.29 -22.14
CA THR A 53 3.67 -4.06 -21.56
C THR A 53 3.22 -3.81 -20.12
N GLY A 54 2.66 -4.83 -19.46
CA GLY A 54 2.06 -4.69 -18.15
C GLY A 54 3.02 -4.33 -17.03
N TRP A 55 4.31 -4.66 -17.16
CA TRP A 55 5.34 -4.22 -16.21
C TRP A 55 5.59 -2.69 -16.28
N LEU A 56 5.52 -2.09 -17.48
CA LEU A 56 5.63 -0.63 -17.66
C LEU A 56 4.40 0.09 -17.11
N HIS A 57 3.20 -0.43 -17.40
CA HIS A 57 1.96 0.13 -16.89
C HIS A 57 1.85 -0.02 -15.37
N GLY A 58 2.35 -1.14 -14.83
CA GLY A 58 2.50 -1.33 -13.40
C GLY A 58 3.44 -0.31 -12.77
N LEU A 59 4.64 -0.13 -13.34
CA LEU A 59 5.62 0.87 -12.86
C LEU A 59 5.01 2.27 -12.86
N ALA A 60 4.40 2.66 -13.98
CA ALA A 60 3.76 3.97 -14.13
C ALA A 60 2.60 4.12 -13.13
N GLY A 61 1.75 3.10 -12.99
CA GLY A 61 0.63 3.10 -12.05
C GLY A 61 1.08 3.27 -10.59
N GLY A 62 2.13 2.54 -10.19
CA GLY A 62 2.72 2.67 -8.86
C GLY A 62 3.34 4.06 -8.60
N ALA A 63 4.02 4.63 -9.60
CA ALA A 63 4.56 5.99 -9.52
C ALA A 63 3.45 7.04 -9.43
N VAL A 64 2.42 6.93 -10.28
CA VAL A 64 1.26 7.83 -10.30
C VAL A 64 0.51 7.78 -8.98
N PHE A 65 0.32 6.58 -8.41
CA PHE A 65 -0.29 6.43 -7.09
C PHE A 65 0.45 7.26 -6.03
N VAL A 66 1.78 7.12 -5.94
CA VAL A 66 2.56 7.88 -4.94
C VAL A 66 2.50 9.38 -5.18
N VAL A 67 2.60 9.82 -6.44
CA VAL A 67 2.51 11.24 -6.80
C VAL A 67 1.15 11.81 -6.39
N LEU A 68 0.06 11.14 -6.76
CA LEU A 68 -1.30 11.59 -6.43
C LEU A 68 -1.55 11.57 -4.93
N SER A 69 -1.21 10.48 -4.24
CA SER A 69 -1.36 10.40 -2.79
C SER A 69 -0.57 11.49 -2.07
N TYR A 70 0.63 11.82 -2.56
CA TYR A 70 1.44 12.90 -2.01
C TYR A 70 0.76 14.27 -2.20
N TYR A 71 0.33 14.61 -3.41
CA TYR A 71 -0.31 15.91 -3.67
C TYR A 71 -1.66 16.04 -2.95
N ILE A 72 -2.45 14.95 -2.87
CA ILE A 72 -3.69 14.92 -2.08
C ILE A 72 -3.38 15.15 -0.59
N ALA A 73 -2.34 14.50 -0.06
CA ALA A 73 -1.95 14.68 1.34
C ALA A 73 -1.49 16.11 1.63
N VAL A 74 -0.65 16.69 0.77
CA VAL A 74 -0.18 18.08 0.91
C VAL A 74 -1.34 19.09 0.79
N PHE A 75 -2.29 18.82 -0.08
CA PHE A 75 -3.47 19.67 -0.26
C PHE A 75 -4.40 19.64 0.96
N LEU A 76 -4.66 18.45 1.52
CA LEU A 76 -5.54 18.29 2.69
C LEU A 76 -4.86 18.69 4.01
N TRP A 77 -3.57 18.38 4.15
CA TRP A 77 -2.75 18.72 5.30
C TRP A 77 -1.48 19.43 4.84
N PRO A 78 -1.49 20.77 4.77
CA PRO A 78 -0.34 21.58 4.35
C PRO A 78 0.75 21.56 5.44
N VAL A 79 1.47 20.45 5.51
CA VAL A 79 2.62 20.20 6.39
C VAL A 79 3.89 20.21 5.52
N PRO A 80 5.05 20.71 6.01
CA PRO A 80 6.28 20.73 5.23
C PRO A 80 6.63 19.33 4.74
N ALA A 81 6.50 19.11 3.44
CA ALA A 81 6.74 17.82 2.85
C ALA A 81 8.24 17.59 2.71
N ALA A 82 8.76 16.57 3.40
CA ALA A 82 10.17 16.21 3.33
C ALA A 82 10.48 15.61 1.95
N ALA A 83 11.05 16.42 1.04
CA ALA A 83 11.41 16.02 -0.32
C ALA A 83 12.28 14.75 -0.38
N GLY A 84 13.13 14.52 0.63
CA GLY A 84 13.94 13.30 0.74
C GLY A 84 13.14 12.02 0.98
N ILE A 85 11.98 12.11 1.64
CA ILE A 85 11.08 10.97 1.89
C ILE A 85 10.29 10.65 0.62
N PHE A 86 9.91 11.68 -0.14
CA PHE A 86 9.15 11.53 -1.38
C PHE A 86 9.89 10.67 -2.42
N GLY A 87 11.18 10.94 -2.67
CA GLY A 87 11.97 10.17 -3.64
C GLY A 87 12.01 8.68 -3.32
N ARG A 88 12.26 8.31 -2.05
CA ARG A 88 12.25 6.90 -1.62
C ARG A 88 10.87 6.26 -1.79
N ARG A 89 9.80 6.97 -1.42
CA ARG A 89 8.42 6.47 -1.57
C ARG A 89 8.04 6.29 -3.04
N LEU A 90 8.47 7.20 -3.91
CA LEU A 90 8.23 7.13 -5.35
C LEU A 90 8.89 5.89 -5.95
N LEU A 91 10.17 5.65 -5.61
CA LEU A 91 10.89 4.46 -6.07
C LEU A 91 10.25 3.17 -5.56
N LEU A 92 9.84 3.12 -4.29
CA LEU A 92 9.16 1.95 -3.72
C LEU A 92 7.80 1.71 -4.37
N GLY A 93 6.99 2.76 -4.56
CA GLY A 93 5.70 2.65 -5.23
C GLY A 93 5.84 2.20 -6.68
N ALA A 94 6.79 2.77 -7.42
CA ALA A 94 7.11 2.36 -8.79
C ALA A 94 7.59 0.90 -8.86
N ALA A 95 8.45 0.46 -7.93
CA ALA A 95 8.93 -0.91 -7.86
C ALA A 95 7.81 -1.92 -7.53
N LEU A 96 6.94 -1.58 -6.58
CA LEU A 96 5.78 -2.41 -6.24
C LEU A 96 4.77 -2.45 -7.39
N GLY A 97 4.52 -1.31 -8.03
CA GLY A 97 3.69 -1.24 -9.22
C GLY A 97 4.25 -2.10 -10.35
N LEU A 98 5.56 -2.03 -10.61
CA LEU A 98 6.25 -2.88 -11.59
C LEU A 98 6.08 -4.36 -11.25
N ALA A 99 6.32 -4.74 -10.00
CA ALA A 99 6.19 -6.12 -9.55
C ALA A 99 4.76 -6.63 -9.75
N GLY A 100 3.76 -5.85 -9.32
CA GLY A 100 2.35 -6.15 -9.53
C GLY A 100 2.04 -6.29 -11.02
N GLY A 101 2.44 -5.33 -11.83
CA GLY A 101 2.17 -5.31 -13.27
C GLY A 101 2.86 -6.42 -14.05
N ALA A 102 4.07 -6.80 -13.65
CA ALA A 102 4.76 -7.96 -14.20
C ALA A 102 4.00 -9.25 -13.88
N VAL A 103 3.51 -9.42 -12.65
CA VAL A 103 2.69 -10.58 -12.29
C VAL A 103 1.35 -10.57 -13.04
N GLY A 104 0.68 -9.41 -13.10
CA GLY A 104 -0.60 -9.25 -13.78
C GLY A 104 -0.52 -9.46 -15.30
N ALA A 105 0.59 -9.09 -15.93
CA ALA A 105 0.82 -9.34 -17.35
C ALA A 105 0.89 -10.83 -17.72
N ASN A 106 1.25 -11.68 -16.77
CA ASN A 106 1.52 -13.11 -16.98
C ASN A 106 0.40 -14.03 -16.46
N LEU A 107 -0.65 -13.48 -15.85
CA LEU A 107 -1.82 -14.20 -15.34
C LEU A 107 -3.08 -13.79 -16.10
#